data_AF-U3PCT9-F1
#
_entry.id   AF-U3PCT9-F1
#
_cell.length_a   1.000
_cell.length_b   1.000
_cell.length_c   1.000
_cell.angle_alpha   90.00
_cell.angle_beta   90.00
_cell.angle_gamma   90.00
#
_symmetry.space_group_name_H-M   'P 1'
#
loop_
_entity.id
_entity.type
_entity.pdbx_description
1 polymer ?
#
loop_
_entity_poly.entity_id
_entity_poly.type
_entity_poly.pdbx_seq_one_letter_code
_entity_poly.pdbx_strand_id
1 'polypeptide(L)'
;MATILALEIDLLGEESSSKKVERLFHLHRSAMKRDTIDALWKRQTATSPNALAAVLLSDSVIDAARKEIRRSSGFNPDLGDIRSVVVGSVIRPELL
;
A
#
# COMPACT_ATOMS: atom_id res chain seq x y z
N MET A 1 -8.86 -10.81 -20.21
CA MET A 1 -7.81 -10.85 -19.17
C MET A 1 -7.14 -9.49 -19.17
N ALA A 2 -7.10 -8.79 -18.04
CA ALA A 2 -6.40 -7.51 -17.93
C ALA A 2 -4.91 -7.78 -17.69
N THR A 3 -4.04 -7.15 -18.47
CA THR A 3 -2.58 -7.22 -18.28
C THR A 3 -2.19 -6.29 -17.14
N ILE A 4 -1.48 -6.80 -16.13
CA ILE A 4 -1.04 -6.03 -14.96
C ILE A 4 0.47 -5.85 -15.04
N LEU A 5 0.95 -4.62 -14.81
CA LEU A 5 2.37 -4.32 -14.74
C LEU A 5 2.98 -5.00 -13.51
N ALA A 6 3.87 -5.98 -13.73
CA ALA A 6 4.48 -6.77 -12.65
C ALA A 6 5.84 -6.22 -12.20
N LEU A 7 6.56 -5.50 -13.07
CA LEU A 7 7.87 -4.94 -12.79
C LEU A 7 8.17 -3.78 -13.74
N GLU A 8 8.62 -2.66 -13.18
CA GLU A 8 9.14 -1.51 -13.92
C GLU A 8 10.46 -1.07 -13.29
N ILE A 9 11.48 -0.84 -14.12
CA ILE A 9 12.81 -0.45 -13.68
C ILE A 9 13.33 0.63 -14.62
N ASP A 10 13.60 1.82 -14.05
CA ASP A 10 14.32 2.87 -14.75
C ASP A 10 15.83 2.66 -14.59
N LEU A 11 16.50 2.29 -15.69
CA LEU A 11 17.94 2.06 -15.70
C LEU A 11 18.75 3.37 -15.65
N LEU A 12 18.15 4.50 -16.03
CA LEU A 12 18.80 5.80 -16.12
C LEU A 12 18.45 6.73 -14.95
N GLY A 13 17.47 6.36 -14.12
CA GLY A 13 17.07 7.12 -12.93
C GLY A 13 18.14 7.21 -11.85
N GLU A 14 17.90 8.03 -10.83
CA GLU A 14 18.89 8.34 -9.78
C GLU A 14 19.17 7.20 -8.78
N GLU A 15 18.47 6.06 -8.89
CA GLU A 15 18.72 4.90 -8.04
C GLU A 15 20.14 4.33 -8.23
N SER A 16 20.72 3.81 -7.14
CA SER A 16 22.04 3.17 -7.19
C SER A 16 22.01 1.91 -8.05
N SER A 17 23.15 1.62 -8.69
CA SER A 17 23.34 0.43 -9.53
C SER A 17 23.03 -0.88 -8.79
N SER A 18 23.36 -0.96 -7.51
CA SER A 18 23.07 -2.12 -6.66
C SER A 18 21.56 -2.40 -6.54
N LYS A 19 20.74 -1.37 -6.28
CA LYS A 19 19.29 -1.51 -6.21
C LYS A 19 18.66 -1.90 -7.56
N LYS A 20 19.19 -1.34 -8.65
CA LYS A 20 18.74 -1.69 -10.01
C LYS A 20 19.03 -3.16 -10.35
N VAL A 21 20.22 -3.66 -9.99
CA VAL A 21 20.60 -5.07 -10.19
C VAL A 21 19.72 -6.01 -9.35
N GLU A 22 19.43 -5.65 -8.09
CA GLU A 22 18.52 -6.41 -7.23
C GLU A 22 17.12 -6.53 -7.85
N ARG A 23 16.58 -5.44 -8.40
CA ARG A 23 15.28 -5.45 -9.09
C ARG A 23 15.31 -6.31 -10.36
N LEU A 24 16.40 -6.25 -11.14
CA LEU A 24 16.57 -7.06 -12.34
C LEU A 24 16.74 -8.55 -12.02
N PHE A 25 17.22 -8.91 -10.84
CA PHE A 25 17.39 -10.32 -10.44
C PHE A 25 16.08 -11.12 -10.50
N HIS A 26 14.93 -10.47 -10.29
CA HIS A 26 13.62 -11.10 -10.43
C HIS A 26 13.35 -11.64 -11.84
N LEU A 27 13.99 -11.09 -12.87
CA LEU A 27 13.91 -11.58 -14.26
C LEU A 27 14.85 -12.76 -14.54
N HIS A 28 15.77 -13.08 -13.63
CA HIS A 28 16.72 -14.16 -13.82
C HIS A 28 16.02 -15.53 -13.71
N ARG A 29 16.45 -16.50 -14.53
CA ARG A 29 15.84 -17.85 -14.62
C ARG A 29 15.77 -18.59 -13.28
N SER A 30 16.72 -18.36 -12.37
CA SER A 30 16.72 -18.97 -11.03
C SER A 30 15.68 -18.34 -10.09
N ALA A 31 15.33 -17.07 -10.30
CA ALA A 31 14.34 -16.34 -9.52
C ALA A 31 12.91 -16.66 -9.97
N MET A 32 12.71 -16.91 -11.28
CA MET A 32 11.43 -17.35 -11.83
C MET A 32 11.03 -18.76 -11.37
N LYS A 33 11.99 -19.65 -11.13
CA LYS A 33 11.73 -20.99 -10.55
C LYS A 33 11.29 -20.96 -9.08
N ARG A 34 11.36 -19.80 -8.42
CA ARG A 34 11.12 -19.63 -6.98
C ARG A 34 9.94 -18.71 -6.69
N ASP A 35 9.08 -18.45 -7.69
CA ASP A 35 7.91 -17.56 -7.60
C ASP A 35 8.22 -16.16 -7.01
N THR A 36 9.45 -15.68 -7.18
CA THR A 36 9.89 -14.42 -6.57
C THR A 36 9.20 -13.21 -7.18
N ILE A 37 8.78 -13.30 -8.45
CA ILE A 37 7.97 -12.28 -9.12
C ILE A 37 6.57 -12.24 -8.49
N ASP A 38 5.95 -13.39 -8.21
CA ASP A 38 4.64 -13.45 -7.56
C ASP A 38 4.71 -12.89 -6.13
N ALA A 39 5.78 -13.19 -5.39
CA ALA A 39 6.02 -12.62 -4.07
C ALA A 39 6.20 -11.10 -4.12
N LEU A 40 6.98 -10.61 -5.11
CA LEU A 40 7.17 -9.17 -5.34
C LEU A 40 5.83 -8.50 -5.69
N TRP A 41 5.04 -9.10 -6.57
CA TRP A 41 3.74 -8.60 -6.99
C TRP A 41 2.74 -8.54 -5.83
N LYS A 42 2.66 -9.61 -5.02
CA LYS A 42 1.82 -9.64 -3.80
C LYS A 42 2.20 -8.52 -2.85
N ARG A 43 3.49 -8.30 -2.64
CA ARG A 43 3.99 -7.21 -1.78
C ARG A 43 3.59 -5.84 -2.35
N GLN A 44 3.88 -5.58 -3.62
CA GLN A 44 3.57 -4.29 -4.25
C GLN A 44 2.07 -4.00 -4.25
N THR A 45 1.25 -5.01 -4.53
CA THR A 45 -0.21 -4.86 -4.56
C THR A 45 -0.77 -4.63 -3.15
N ALA A 46 -0.29 -5.36 -2.15
CA ALA A 46 -0.70 -5.19 -0.75
C ALA A 46 -0.29 -3.82 -0.18
N THR A 47 0.83 -3.25 -0.63
CA THR A 47 1.30 -1.92 -0.23
C THR A 47 0.93 -0.82 -1.23
N SER A 48 0.06 -1.12 -2.20
CA SER A 48 -0.39 -0.11 -3.16
C SER A 48 -1.20 0.97 -2.46
N PRO A 49 -1.19 2.22 -2.96
CA PRO A 49 -1.98 3.30 -2.36
C PRO A 49 -3.47 2.95 -2.17
N ASN A 50 -4.08 2.27 -3.16
CA ASN A 50 -5.48 1.84 -3.09
C ASN A 50 -5.70 0.75 -2.05
N ALA A 51 -4.81 -0.23 -1.96
CA ALA A 51 -4.90 -1.28 -0.94
C ALA A 51 -4.77 -0.70 0.48
N LEU A 52 -3.84 0.25 0.67
CA LEU A 52 -3.68 0.94 1.95
C LEU A 52 -4.88 1.84 2.27
N ALA A 53 -5.45 2.54 1.27
CA ALA A 53 -6.67 3.32 1.45
C ALA A 53 -7.84 2.43 1.93
N ALA A 54 -8.03 1.27 1.30
CA ALA A 54 -9.05 0.30 1.72
C ALA A 54 -8.82 -0.22 3.16
N VAL A 55 -7.55 -0.49 3.53
CA VAL A 55 -7.20 -0.89 4.91
C VAL A 55 -7.50 0.23 5.91
N LEU A 56 -7.15 1.48 5.60
CA LEU A 56 -7.41 2.63 6.46
C LEU A 56 -8.92 2.88 6.68
N LEU A 57 -9.75 2.52 5.69
CA LEU A 57 -11.20 2.61 5.77
C LEU A 57 -11.88 1.38 6.38
N SER A 58 -11.12 0.35 6.77
CA SER A 58 -11.69 -0.83 7.40
C SER A 58 -12.26 -0.54 8.80
N ASP A 59 -13.31 -1.26 9.17
CA ASP A 59 -13.99 -1.09 10.46
C ASP A 59 -13.04 -1.21 11.66
N SER A 60 -12.07 -2.13 11.57
CA SER A 60 -11.10 -2.37 12.64
C SER A 60 -10.14 -1.19 12.83
N VAL A 61 -9.68 -0.57 11.73
CA VAL A 61 -8.78 0.59 11.79
C VAL A 61 -9.52 1.84 12.25
N ILE A 62 -10.74 2.07 11.76
CA ILE A 62 -11.56 3.20 12.19
C ILE A 62 -11.92 3.07 13.68
N ASP A 63 -12.24 1.86 14.16
CA ASP A 63 -12.49 1.63 15.58
C ASP A 63 -11.22 1.81 16.44
N ALA A 64 -10.06 1.36 15.94
CA ALA A 64 -8.78 1.60 16.60
C ALA A 64 -8.47 3.10 16.71
N ALA A 65 -8.72 3.87 15.65
CA ALA A 65 -8.58 5.33 15.66
C ALA A 65 -9.53 5.98 16.68
N ARG A 66 -10.80 5.55 16.74
CA ARG A 66 -11.76 6.02 17.75
C ARG A 66 -11.25 5.78 19.17
N LYS A 67 -10.77 4.57 19.46
CA LYS A 67 -10.24 4.20 20.78
C LYS A 67 -9.04 5.06 21.16
N GLU A 68 -8.15 5.31 20.21
CA GLU A 68 -6.95 6.13 20.43
C GLU A 68 -7.29 7.61 20.64
N ILE A 69 -8.25 8.17 19.89
CA ILE A 69 -8.77 9.53 20.12
C ILE A 69 -9.39 9.63 21.51
N ARG A 70 -10.22 8.66 21.91
CA ARG A 70 -10.83 8.63 23.24
C ARG A 70 -9.77 8.57 24.34
N ARG A 71 -8.74 7.75 24.16
CA ARG A 71 -7.65 7.60 25.13
C ARG A 71 -6.83 8.89 25.30
N SER A 72 -6.55 9.60 24.21
CA SER A 72 -5.68 10.77 24.19
C SER A 72 -6.40 12.08 24.54
N SER A 73 -7.67 12.23 24.14
CA SER A 73 -8.44 13.47 24.27
C SER A 73 -9.61 13.39 25.26
N GLY A 74 -10.02 12.20 25.68
CA GLY A 74 -11.24 11.98 26.47
C GLY A 74 -12.55 12.09 25.67
N PHE A 75 -12.49 12.55 24.41
CA PHE A 75 -13.65 12.66 23.53
C PHE A 75 -13.96 11.34 22.83
N ASN A 76 -15.24 10.96 22.75
CA ASN A 76 -15.67 9.72 22.08
C ASN A 76 -16.35 10.06 20.74
N PRO A 77 -15.60 10.18 19.64
CA PRO A 77 -16.14 10.50 18.32
C PRO A 77 -17.01 9.37 17.75
N ASP A 78 -17.94 9.74 16.87
CA ASP A 78 -18.70 8.79 16.05
C ASP A 78 -17.80 8.18 14.96
N LEU A 79 -18.08 6.92 14.61
CA LEU A 79 -17.31 6.19 13.59
C LEU A 79 -17.54 6.78 12.18
N GLY A 80 -18.73 7.32 11.90
CA GLY A 80 -19.07 7.97 10.64
C GLY A 80 -18.31 9.27 10.44
N ASP A 81 -18.17 10.08 11.50
CA ASP A 81 -17.40 11.32 11.47
C ASP A 81 -15.91 11.04 11.17
N ILE A 82 -15.33 10.04 11.82
CA ILE A 82 -13.94 9.63 11.55
C ILE A 82 -13.79 9.20 10.09
N ARG A 83 -14.70 8.38 9.57
CA ARG A 83 -14.67 7.96 8.15
C ARG A 83 -14.74 9.15 7.22
N SER A 84 -15.65 10.08 7.47
CA SER A 84 -15.81 11.28 6.63
C SER A 84 -14.54 12.13 6.61
N VAL A 85 -13.87 12.30 7.75
CA VAL A 85 -12.61 13.05 7.82
C VAL A 85 -11.47 12.30 7.10
N VAL A 86 -11.39 10.98 7.28
CA VAL A 86 -10.37 10.17 6.61
C VAL A 86 -10.54 10.20 5.09
N VAL A 87 -11.77 10.05 4.59
CA VAL A 87 -12.08 10.13 3.15
C VAL A 87 -11.88 11.54 2.59
N GLY A 88 -12.33 12.56 3.31
CA GLY A 88 -12.35 13.94 2.80
C GLY A 88 -11.02 14.68 2.91
N SER A 89 -10.16 14.31 3.86
CA SER A 89 -8.97 15.10 4.22
C SER A 89 -7.67 14.32 4.29
N VAL A 90 -7.72 12.99 4.44
CA VAL A 90 -6.52 12.15 4.63
C VAL A 90 -6.21 11.31 3.38
N ILE A 91 -7.24 10.72 2.77
CA ILE A 91 -7.12 9.92 1.56
C ILE A 91 -7.27 10.84 0.35
N ARG A 92 -6.36 10.69 -0.61
CA ARG A 92 -6.46 11.40 -1.88
C ARG A 92 -7.67 10.89 -2.68
N PRO A 93 -8.52 11.76 -3.26
CA PRO A 93 -9.77 11.35 -3.90
C PRO A 93 -9.60 10.28 -4.98
N GLU A 94 -8.48 10.27 -5.70
CA GLU A 94 -8.17 9.31 -6.75
C GLU A 94 -7.85 7.89 -6.26
N LEU A 95 -7.79 7.68 -4.94
CA LEU A 95 -7.49 6.38 -4.31
C LEU A 95 -8.73 5.67 -3.74
N LEU A 96 -9.91 6.29 -3.86
CA LEU A 96 -11.21 5.79 -3.39
C LEU A 96 -11.90 4.90 -4.43
#